data_AF-A0A831YIS8-F1
#
_entry.id   AF-A0A831YIS8-F1
#
_cell.length_a   1.000
_cell.length_b   1.000
_cell.length_c   1.000
_cell.angle_alpha   90.00
_cell.angle_beta   90.00
_cell.angle_gamma   90.00
#
_symmetry.space_group_name_H-M   'P 1'
#
loop_
_entity.id
_entity.type
_entity.pdbx_description
1 polymer ?
#
loop_
_entity_poly.entity_id
_entity_poly.type
_entity_poly.pdbx_seq_one_letter_code
_entity_poly.pdbx_strand_id
1 'polypeptide(L)'
;MKPMKATWPTAATANQRTLAQRRAVDPALLGNGDDEGVGMAPPDTASRLRPTAGMAATWAAGLADLEFGERYFLPTARAPVDRTRRREAISNGEAPMASTATFSASIAAAGRGLRPWRPRGRLQVHAAITMVAFACYILGRLASGGVATAFSLIGVGACGWAWLVSRALFDPAERDARWARVVAWVVALSGALSVVALEAGLVGRVAGNVYALSGSAALLLTFVEPFHRFAPDLPRAERRFRFAFVAVYALLVAVSVLGLRAVGQGPDEAMRDDLVKSACAALGLAAVVVAVRFRLGHPLPTRIGAAARRAPTEDDARLADRLRRLLTEEAIDSRPELKIGDVATRLGEPEHRVSQCISTALGFANFNRWINHHRIARAKRMLADPDERRSILEIAFTCGFASLGPFNRAFRDEVGTTPRVYRSAMRPSEDVQARGRARPATP
;
A
#
# COMPACT_ATOMS: atom_id res chain seq x y z
N MET A 1 4.22 -42.54 46.16
CA MET A 1 5.63 -42.39 45.73
C MET A 1 5.69 -41.53 44.46
N LYS A 2 6.73 -40.69 44.36
CA LYS A 2 6.90 -39.52 43.47
C LYS A 2 6.72 -39.76 41.96
N PRO A 3 6.32 -38.72 41.18
CA PRO A 3 6.37 -38.73 39.71
C PRO A 3 7.77 -38.34 39.17
N MET A 4 8.17 -38.98 38.07
CA MET A 4 9.39 -38.69 37.29
C MET A 4 9.22 -37.42 36.45
N LYS A 5 10.21 -36.53 36.54
CA LYS A 5 10.33 -35.29 35.75
C LYS A 5 10.96 -35.59 34.39
N ALA A 6 10.33 -35.13 33.31
CA ALA A 6 10.93 -35.04 31.98
C ALA A 6 11.50 -33.62 31.78
N THR A 7 12.82 -33.52 31.59
CA THR A 7 13.56 -32.28 31.28
C THR A 7 13.84 -32.19 29.78
N TRP A 8 13.48 -31.06 29.16
CA TRP A 8 13.85 -30.69 27.79
C TRP A 8 15.26 -30.06 27.76
N PRO A 9 16.07 -30.26 26.70
CA PRO A 9 17.38 -29.61 26.58
C PRO A 9 17.29 -28.22 25.92
N THR A 10 17.96 -27.25 26.54
CA THR A 10 18.03 -25.84 26.16
C THR A 10 19.04 -25.61 25.03
N ALA A 11 18.64 -24.84 24.01
CA ALA A 11 19.47 -24.38 22.91
C ALA A 11 20.49 -23.32 23.39
N ALA A 12 21.71 -23.74 23.73
CA ALA A 12 22.80 -22.81 24.09
C ALA A 12 24.20 -23.21 23.58
N THR A 13 24.34 -24.22 22.72
CA THR A 13 25.67 -24.79 22.39
C THR A 13 25.98 -24.86 20.88
N ALA A 14 25.57 -23.85 20.11
CA ALA A 14 25.84 -23.82 18.65
C ALA A 14 26.71 -22.65 18.17
N ASN A 15 27.10 -21.69 19.03
CA ASN A 15 27.75 -20.44 18.56
C ASN A 15 29.20 -20.24 19.02
N GLN A 16 29.88 -21.26 19.55
CA GLN A 16 31.30 -21.15 19.96
C GLN A 16 32.31 -21.70 18.95
N ARG A 17 31.87 -22.30 17.82
CA ARG A 17 32.78 -22.86 16.81
C ARG A 17 33.21 -21.87 15.71
N THR A 18 32.62 -20.68 15.62
CA THR A 18 32.86 -19.75 14.51
C THR A 18 33.87 -18.63 14.81
N LEU A 19 34.29 -18.49 16.08
CA LEU A 19 35.25 -17.45 16.52
C LEU A 19 36.70 -17.94 16.61
N ALA A 20 36.95 -19.25 16.48
CA ALA A 20 38.28 -19.84 16.65
C ALA A 20 39.12 -19.95 15.35
N GLN A 21 38.64 -19.44 14.21
CA GLN A 21 39.27 -19.70 12.90
C GLN A 21 39.80 -18.46 12.17
N ARG A 22 39.95 -17.31 12.85
CA ARG A 22 40.43 -16.04 12.25
C ARG A 22 41.67 -15.42 12.91
N ARG A 23 42.52 -16.20 13.58
CA ARG A 23 43.83 -15.72 14.06
C ARG A 23 44.92 -16.76 13.84
N ALA A 24 45.60 -16.67 12.71
CA ALA A 24 46.93 -17.24 12.49
C ALA A 24 47.57 -16.61 11.23
N VAL A 25 48.37 -15.56 11.41
CA VAL A 25 49.61 -15.20 10.67
C VAL A 25 50.34 -14.20 11.59
N ASP A 26 51.13 -14.68 12.54
CA ASP A 26 52.59 -14.94 12.54
C ASP A 26 53.41 -13.71 13.01
N PRO A 27 54.06 -13.76 14.19
CA PRO A 27 54.77 -12.64 14.80
C PRO A 27 56.28 -12.78 14.61
N ALA A 28 56.83 -12.09 13.61
CA ALA A 28 58.27 -11.92 13.48
C ALA A 28 58.56 -10.51 12.96
N LEU A 29 58.83 -9.60 13.89
CA LEU A 29 59.78 -8.47 13.78
C LEU A 29 59.66 -7.65 15.08
N LEU A 30 60.37 -8.16 16.09
CA LEU A 30 60.81 -7.39 17.25
C LEU A 30 61.86 -6.36 16.79
N GLY A 31 61.84 -5.15 17.36
CA GLY A 31 62.89 -4.17 17.14
C GLY A 31 62.63 -2.85 17.86
N ASN A 32 63.25 -2.71 19.03
CA ASN A 32 63.30 -1.54 19.92
C ASN A 32 63.88 -0.27 19.26
N GLY A 33 63.64 0.89 19.92
CA GLY A 33 64.70 1.86 20.14
C GLY A 33 64.47 3.29 19.62
N ASP A 34 64.16 4.16 20.59
CA ASP A 34 64.82 5.44 20.88
C ASP A 34 64.59 6.71 20.05
N ASP A 35 64.60 7.80 20.82
CA ASP A 35 64.52 9.23 20.51
C ASP A 35 65.42 9.69 19.35
N GLU A 36 64.96 10.71 18.59
CA GLU A 36 65.67 11.99 18.40
C GLU A 36 64.80 12.93 17.55
N GLY A 37 64.69 14.19 18.00
CA GLY A 37 63.95 15.23 17.30
C GLY A 37 64.75 15.86 16.16
N VAL A 38 64.05 16.20 15.06
CA VAL A 38 64.47 17.25 14.14
C VAL A 38 63.23 17.99 13.65
N GLY A 39 63.13 19.26 14.02
CA GLY A 39 62.17 20.18 13.42
C GLY A 39 62.62 20.58 12.01
N MET A 40 61.65 20.78 11.11
CA MET A 40 61.85 21.66 9.96
C MET A 40 60.52 22.27 9.51
N ALA A 41 60.61 23.56 9.21
CA ALA A 41 59.55 24.56 9.01
C ALA A 41 58.56 24.29 7.84
N PRO A 42 57.39 24.96 7.81
CA PRO A 42 56.43 24.88 6.70
C PRO A 42 56.72 25.96 5.64
N PRO A 43 56.61 25.67 4.33
CA PRO A 43 56.46 26.70 3.34
C PRO A 43 54.97 26.95 3.03
N ASP A 44 54.57 28.11 3.49
CA ASP A 44 53.69 29.11 2.87
C ASP A 44 53.31 28.92 1.40
N THR A 45 52.03 29.15 1.07
CA THR A 45 51.52 30.02 -0.02
C THR A 45 50.07 29.68 -0.40
N ALA A 46 49.15 30.10 0.45
CA ALA A 46 47.77 30.38 0.03
C ALA A 46 47.74 31.77 -0.61
N SER A 47 47.87 31.87 -1.94
CA SER A 47 47.40 33.04 -2.66
C SER A 47 46.99 32.68 -4.08
N ARG A 48 45.90 33.32 -4.52
CA ARG A 48 45.28 33.32 -5.86
C ARG A 48 44.24 32.22 -6.09
N LEU A 49 42.97 32.61 -5.95
CA LEU A 49 42.02 32.69 -7.08
C LEU A 49 40.68 33.24 -6.55
N ARG A 50 40.34 34.48 -6.92
CA ARG A 50 38.99 35.04 -6.82
C ARG A 50 38.12 34.45 -7.95
N PRO A 51 36.87 34.05 -7.71
CA PRO A 51 35.87 33.97 -8.76
C PRO A 51 35.04 35.25 -8.80
N THR A 52 34.95 35.78 -10.01
CA THR A 52 34.23 36.96 -10.46
C THR A 52 32.71 36.80 -10.37
N ALA A 53 32.03 37.91 -10.10
CA ALA A 53 30.60 38.08 -10.23
C ALA A 53 30.11 37.69 -11.64
N GLY A 54 29.26 36.68 -11.72
CA GLY A 54 28.75 36.16 -12.99
C GLY A 54 27.97 34.85 -12.85
N MET A 55 27.07 34.75 -11.86
CA MET A 55 26.20 33.56 -11.70
C MET A 55 24.77 33.87 -11.23
N ALA A 56 24.39 35.15 -11.17
CA ALA A 56 23.02 35.57 -10.83
C ALA A 56 22.12 35.83 -12.07
N ALA A 57 22.64 35.66 -13.29
CA ALA A 57 21.91 35.94 -14.53
C ALA A 57 21.51 34.70 -15.34
N THR A 58 21.86 33.48 -14.91
CA THR A 58 21.53 32.22 -15.61
C THR A 58 20.34 31.46 -15.03
N TRP A 59 19.70 31.98 -13.98
CA TRP A 59 18.48 31.39 -13.39
C TRP A 59 17.17 32.00 -13.91
N ALA A 60 17.23 33.05 -14.73
CA ALA A 60 16.05 33.74 -15.27
C ALA A 60 15.70 33.39 -16.73
N ALA A 61 16.49 32.55 -17.42
CA ALA A 61 16.30 32.22 -18.84
C ALA A 61 15.83 30.77 -19.11
N GLY A 62 15.58 29.96 -18.06
CA GLY A 62 15.16 28.55 -18.20
C GLY A 62 13.66 28.28 -17.99
N LEU A 63 12.84 29.33 -17.84
CA LEU A 63 11.42 29.25 -17.51
C LEU A 63 10.48 29.61 -18.68
N ALA A 64 11.03 29.79 -19.90
CA ALA A 64 10.28 30.24 -21.09
C ALA A 64 10.08 29.17 -22.19
N ASP A 65 10.49 27.91 -21.99
CA ASP A 65 10.36 26.84 -23.00
C ASP A 65 9.30 25.76 -22.65
N LEU A 66 8.21 26.16 -21.98
CA LEU A 66 7.06 25.29 -21.72
C LEU A 66 5.82 25.73 -22.51
N GLU A 67 5.96 25.84 -23.83
CA GLU A 67 4.84 25.80 -24.75
C GLU A 67 5.13 24.84 -25.93
N PHE A 68 4.09 24.11 -26.32
CA PHE A 68 3.94 23.24 -27.49
C PHE A 68 4.46 21.80 -27.47
N GLY A 69 3.50 20.89 -27.60
CA GLY A 69 3.71 19.47 -27.89
C GLY A 69 2.44 18.63 -27.93
N GLU A 70 1.31 19.19 -28.37
CA GLU A 70 0.14 18.40 -28.79
C GLU A 70 0.44 17.68 -30.11
N ARG A 71 0.11 16.38 -30.20
CA ARG A 71 -0.50 15.63 -31.33
C ARG A 71 0.14 14.26 -31.54
N TYR A 72 -0.70 13.22 -31.40
CA TYR A 72 -1.03 12.14 -32.38
C TYR A 72 -1.98 11.17 -31.64
N PHE A 73 -3.31 11.41 -31.72
CA PHE A 73 -4.33 10.78 -32.60
C PHE A 73 -4.93 9.46 -32.04
N LEU A 74 -6.13 9.42 -31.41
CA LEU A 74 -7.56 9.44 -31.89
C LEU A 74 -8.16 8.00 -32.04
N PRO A 75 -9.50 7.76 -32.09
CA PRO A 75 -10.68 8.42 -31.49
C PRO A 75 -11.70 7.40 -30.85
N THR A 76 -12.62 7.86 -30.00
CA THR A 76 -13.93 7.17 -29.81
C THR A 76 -15.06 8.18 -29.86
N ALA A 77 -15.99 7.94 -30.78
CA ALA A 77 -17.11 8.81 -31.10
C ALA A 77 -18.16 8.89 -29.98
N ARG A 78 -18.65 10.10 -29.68
CA ARG A 78 -19.95 10.33 -29.03
C ARG A 78 -20.67 11.51 -29.70
N ALA A 79 -21.97 11.31 -29.89
CA ALA A 79 -22.91 12.12 -30.67
C ALA A 79 -23.07 13.58 -30.16
N PRO A 80 -23.51 14.52 -31.02
CA PRO A 80 -23.56 15.95 -30.70
C PRO A 80 -24.81 16.31 -29.88
N VAL A 81 -24.63 17.19 -28.89
CA VAL A 81 -25.71 17.84 -28.14
C VAL A 81 -25.95 19.23 -28.73
N ASP A 82 -27.19 19.46 -29.13
CA ASP A 82 -27.73 20.68 -29.73
C ASP A 82 -27.58 21.92 -28.82
N ARG A 83 -26.97 22.98 -29.35
CA ARG A 83 -26.60 24.23 -28.64
C ARG A 83 -27.54 25.39 -28.95
N THR A 84 -28.69 25.17 -29.57
CA THR A 84 -29.56 26.26 -30.05
C THR A 84 -30.54 26.82 -29.01
N ARG A 85 -30.74 26.20 -27.83
CA ARG A 85 -31.74 26.67 -26.84
C ARG A 85 -31.25 27.66 -25.78
N ARG A 86 -30.01 28.14 -25.82
CA ARG A 86 -29.42 28.97 -24.73
C ARG A 86 -29.29 30.46 -25.04
N ARG A 87 -29.97 30.97 -26.08
CA ARG A 87 -29.88 32.37 -26.50
C ARG A 87 -31.16 33.20 -26.39
N GLU A 88 -32.28 32.63 -25.95
CA GLU A 88 -33.57 33.36 -25.87
C GLU A 88 -34.01 33.75 -24.45
N ALA A 89 -33.21 33.50 -23.42
CA ALA A 89 -33.58 33.82 -22.03
C ALA A 89 -32.90 35.09 -21.46
N ILE A 90 -32.32 35.95 -22.31
CA ILE A 90 -31.75 37.24 -21.92
C ILE A 90 -32.50 38.35 -22.67
N SER A 91 -33.78 38.46 -22.39
CA SER A 91 -34.64 39.56 -22.80
C SER A 91 -35.89 39.43 -21.96
N ASN A 92 -35.93 40.13 -20.85
CA ASN A 92 -37.10 40.80 -20.26
C ASN A 92 -36.73 41.12 -18.81
N GLY A 93 -36.47 42.40 -18.57
CA GLY A 93 -36.27 42.94 -17.24
C GLY A 93 -37.61 43.10 -16.53
N GLU A 94 -37.61 42.81 -15.24
CA GLU A 94 -38.53 43.38 -14.26
C GLU A 94 -37.92 43.17 -12.87
N ALA A 95 -37.67 44.26 -12.17
CA ALA A 95 -37.40 44.24 -10.74
C ALA A 95 -38.73 44.40 -10.00
N PRO A 96 -38.94 43.69 -8.88
CA PRO A 96 -39.41 44.43 -7.72
C PRO A 96 -38.80 43.99 -6.37
N MET A 97 -38.54 45.03 -5.57
CA MET A 97 -38.65 45.18 -4.11
C MET A 97 -38.18 44.06 -3.15
N ALA A 98 -37.28 44.50 -2.27
CA ALA A 98 -36.80 43.79 -1.09
C ALA A 98 -37.91 43.56 -0.05
N SER A 99 -38.05 42.31 0.41
CA SER A 99 -38.83 41.92 1.58
C SER A 99 -38.25 40.64 2.17
N THR A 100 -37.70 40.75 3.39
CA THR A 100 -37.60 39.77 4.50
C THR A 100 -37.35 38.26 4.26
N ALA A 101 -36.95 37.81 3.08
CA ALA A 101 -36.64 36.39 2.78
C ALA A 101 -35.14 36.06 2.73
N THR A 102 -34.26 37.04 3.00
CA THR A 102 -32.81 36.91 2.81
C THR A 102 -32.06 36.13 3.91
N PHE A 103 -32.71 35.81 5.03
CA PHE A 103 -32.06 35.05 6.11
C PHE A 103 -32.21 33.53 5.97
N SER A 104 -33.36 33.04 5.50
CA SER A 104 -33.60 31.60 5.27
C SER A 104 -32.93 31.07 4.00
N ALA A 105 -32.75 31.93 2.98
CA ALA A 105 -32.03 31.58 1.76
C ALA A 105 -30.51 31.42 1.99
N SER A 106 -29.93 32.08 3.00
CA SER A 106 -28.49 31.99 3.30
C SER A 106 -28.10 30.66 3.97
N ILE A 107 -29.00 30.04 4.75
CA ILE A 107 -28.76 28.70 5.31
C ILE A 107 -28.94 27.61 4.23
N ALA A 108 -29.88 27.79 3.28
CA ALA A 108 -30.06 26.87 2.15
C ALA A 108 -29.04 27.06 1.02
N ALA A 109 -28.38 28.22 0.91
CA ALA A 109 -27.28 28.47 -0.03
C ALA A 109 -25.93 27.98 0.51
N ALA A 110 -25.70 28.01 1.83
CA ALA A 110 -24.51 27.44 2.46
C ALA A 110 -24.44 25.90 2.32
N GLY A 111 -25.59 25.22 2.15
CA GLY A 111 -25.65 23.78 1.92
C GLY A 111 -25.40 23.33 0.47
N ARG A 112 -25.29 24.25 -0.50
CA ARG A 112 -25.19 23.92 -1.95
C ARG A 112 -23.78 24.04 -2.55
N GLY A 113 -22.76 24.29 -1.72
CA GLY A 113 -21.34 24.24 -2.10
C GLY A 113 -20.59 23.00 -1.61
N LEU A 114 -21.14 22.25 -0.64
CA LEU A 114 -20.55 21.01 -0.17
C LEU A 114 -20.93 19.89 -1.13
N ARG A 115 -20.17 19.76 -2.23
CA ARG A 115 -20.10 18.49 -2.95
C ARG A 115 -19.93 17.40 -1.89
N PRO A 116 -20.82 16.39 -1.78
CA PRO A 116 -20.65 15.33 -0.81
C PRO A 116 -19.28 14.73 -1.07
N TRP A 117 -18.39 14.87 -0.09
CA TRP A 117 -17.03 14.35 -0.15
C TRP A 117 -17.15 12.83 -0.25
N ARG A 118 -17.20 12.32 -1.47
CA ARG A 118 -17.11 10.88 -1.75
C ARG A 118 -15.62 10.55 -1.67
N PRO A 119 -15.15 9.84 -0.63
CA PRO A 119 -13.77 9.42 -0.57
C PRO A 119 -13.52 8.47 -1.75
N ARG A 120 -12.68 8.90 -2.71
CA ARG A 120 -12.33 8.13 -3.90
C ARG A 120 -11.16 7.18 -3.65
N GLY A 121 -10.49 7.28 -2.49
CA GLY A 121 -9.35 6.45 -2.12
C GLY A 121 -9.32 6.05 -0.64
N ARG A 122 -8.68 4.93 -0.36
CA ARG A 122 -8.47 4.34 0.97
C ARG A 122 -7.98 5.34 2.02
N LEU A 123 -7.01 6.18 1.66
CA LEU A 123 -6.47 7.23 2.53
C LEU A 123 -7.55 8.22 2.98
N GLN A 124 -8.45 8.61 2.08
CA GLN A 124 -9.52 9.56 2.39
C GLN A 124 -10.55 8.95 3.33
N VAL A 125 -10.88 7.66 3.17
CA VAL A 125 -11.78 6.94 4.07
C VAL A 125 -11.21 6.90 5.48
N HIS A 126 -9.96 6.47 5.64
CA HIS A 126 -9.34 6.41 6.96
C HIS A 126 -9.17 7.78 7.57
N ALA A 127 -8.77 8.78 6.77
CA ALA A 127 -8.67 10.16 7.23
C ALA A 127 -10.02 10.68 7.73
N ALA A 128 -11.13 10.39 7.04
CA ALA A 128 -12.48 10.77 7.48
C ALA A 128 -12.78 10.21 8.88
N ILE A 129 -12.54 8.91 9.06
CA ILE A 129 -12.83 8.21 10.31
C ILE A 129 -11.96 8.76 11.44
N THR A 130 -10.66 8.95 11.19
CA THR A 130 -9.74 9.54 12.16
C THR A 130 -10.14 10.97 12.52
N MET A 131 -10.48 11.81 11.55
CA MET A 131 -10.92 13.18 11.82
C MET A 131 -12.17 13.22 12.69
N VAL A 132 -13.15 12.36 12.42
CA VAL A 132 -14.36 12.22 13.24
C VAL A 132 -14.00 11.73 14.65
N ALA A 133 -13.14 10.73 14.79
CA ALA A 133 -12.73 10.21 16.09
C ALA A 133 -12.01 11.29 16.94
N PHE A 134 -11.09 12.06 16.35
CA PHE A 134 -10.43 13.17 17.05
C PHE A 134 -11.41 14.28 17.43
N ALA A 135 -12.36 14.64 16.54
CA ALA A 135 -13.38 15.63 16.84
C ALA A 135 -14.29 15.18 18.00
N CYS A 136 -14.75 13.92 17.98
CA CYS A 136 -15.53 13.34 19.06
C CYS A 136 -14.72 13.26 20.37
N TYR A 137 -13.42 12.96 20.31
CA TYR A 137 -12.56 12.97 21.51
C TYR A 137 -12.50 14.35 22.17
N ILE A 138 -12.37 15.42 21.39
CA ILE A 138 -12.35 16.81 21.89
C ILE A 138 -13.74 17.19 22.42
N LEU A 139 -14.81 16.90 21.66
CA LEU A 139 -16.19 17.20 22.06
C LEU A 139 -16.62 16.46 23.33
N GLY A 140 -16.17 15.21 23.52
CA GLY A 140 -16.46 14.43 24.72
C GLY A 140 -15.93 15.06 26.01
N ARG A 141 -14.84 15.85 25.92
CA ARG A 141 -14.26 16.59 27.05
C ARG A 141 -14.92 17.95 27.31
N LEU A 142 -15.64 18.49 26.31
CA LEU A 142 -16.37 19.75 26.42
C LEU A 142 -17.85 19.55 26.77
N ALA A 143 -18.38 18.36 26.50
CA ALA A 143 -19.76 17.99 26.79
C ALA A 143 -19.93 17.45 28.22
N SER A 144 -21.18 17.45 28.70
CA SER A 144 -21.56 16.88 29.99
C SER A 144 -22.68 15.84 29.84
N GLY A 145 -22.81 14.96 30.84
CA GLY A 145 -23.86 13.92 30.87
C GLY A 145 -23.71 12.85 29.78
N GLY A 146 -24.83 12.24 29.36
CA GLY A 146 -24.82 11.12 28.42
C GLY A 146 -24.25 11.44 27.03
N VAL A 147 -24.28 12.72 26.63
CA VAL A 147 -23.68 13.19 25.37
C VAL A 147 -22.15 13.08 25.40
N ALA A 148 -21.53 13.36 26.56
CA ALA A 148 -20.09 13.18 26.76
C ALA A 148 -19.67 11.72 26.61
N THR A 149 -20.46 10.79 27.15
CA THR A 149 -20.24 9.34 27.02
C THR A 149 -20.33 8.91 25.56
N ALA A 150 -21.35 9.36 24.82
CA ALA A 150 -21.51 9.03 23.41
C ALA A 150 -20.31 9.49 22.56
N PHE A 151 -19.83 10.72 22.77
CA PHE A 151 -18.65 11.23 22.09
C PHE A 151 -17.36 10.50 22.49
N SER A 152 -17.22 10.15 23.77
CA SER A 152 -16.08 9.39 24.27
C SER A 152 -16.00 7.98 23.67
N LEU A 153 -17.14 7.31 23.46
CA LEU A 153 -17.20 6.00 22.80
C LEU A 153 -16.68 6.03 21.36
N ILE A 154 -16.94 7.12 20.64
CA ILE A 154 -16.45 7.29 19.27
C ILE A 154 -14.97 7.71 19.28
N GLY A 155 -14.59 8.58 20.23
CA GLY A 155 -13.25 9.14 20.33
C GLY A 155 -12.18 8.16 20.82
N VAL A 156 -12.55 7.15 21.62
CA VAL A 156 -11.60 6.20 22.22
C VAL A 156 -10.80 5.39 21.19
N GLY A 157 -11.34 5.20 19.98
CA GLY A 157 -10.65 4.51 18.90
C GLY A 157 -9.62 5.37 18.14
N ALA A 158 -9.44 6.65 18.49
CA ALA A 158 -8.65 7.61 17.71
C ALA A 158 -7.22 7.13 17.40
N CYS A 159 -6.55 6.47 18.35
CA CYS A 159 -5.20 5.92 18.14
C CYS A 159 -5.16 4.77 17.11
N GLY A 160 -6.15 3.87 17.14
CA GLY A 160 -6.26 2.77 16.17
C GLY A 160 -6.56 3.27 14.75
N TRP A 161 -7.43 4.27 14.63
CA TRP A 161 -7.73 4.92 13.35
C TRP A 161 -6.55 5.76 12.84
N ALA A 162 -5.84 6.48 13.72
CA ALA A 162 -4.64 7.24 13.37
C ALA A 162 -3.54 6.32 12.80
N TRP A 163 -3.37 5.13 13.37
CA TRP A 163 -2.46 4.13 12.82
C TRP A 163 -2.83 3.70 11.40
N LEU A 164 -4.12 3.44 11.12
CA LEU A 164 -4.57 3.09 9.76
C LEU A 164 -4.33 4.22 8.76
N VAL A 165 -4.49 5.48 9.17
CA VAL A 165 -4.13 6.64 8.35
C VAL A 165 -2.63 6.69 8.09
N SER A 166 -1.80 6.52 9.12
CA SER A 166 -0.33 6.48 8.97
C SER A 166 0.07 5.39 7.98
N ARG A 167 -0.52 4.20 8.09
CA ARG A 167 -0.32 3.12 7.12
C ARG A 167 -0.74 3.53 5.71
N ALA A 168 -1.91 4.13 5.54
CA ALA A 168 -2.34 4.61 4.23
C ALA A 168 -1.49 5.76 3.68
N LEU A 169 -0.80 6.54 4.54
CA LEU A 169 0.12 7.61 4.15
C LEU A 169 1.46 7.08 3.64
N PHE A 170 1.91 5.90 4.09
CA PHE A 170 3.23 5.35 3.75
C PHE A 170 3.18 4.05 2.92
N ASP A 171 1.99 3.45 2.79
CA ASP A 171 1.74 2.24 1.99
C ASP A 171 1.09 2.59 0.63
N PRO A 172 1.73 2.33 -0.52
CA PRO A 172 1.13 2.55 -1.83
C PRO A 172 0.12 1.45 -2.23
N ALA A 173 -0.12 0.42 -1.40
CA ALA A 173 -1.08 -0.63 -1.73
C ALA A 173 -2.50 -0.06 -1.97
N GLU A 174 -3.19 -0.59 -3.00
CA GLU A 174 -4.57 -0.15 -3.32
C GLU A 174 -5.60 -0.57 -2.28
N ARG A 175 -5.32 -1.65 -1.52
CA ARG A 175 -6.23 -2.22 -0.52
C ARG A 175 -5.49 -2.53 0.77
N ASP A 176 -6.17 -2.33 1.90
CA ASP A 176 -5.63 -2.73 3.20
C ASP A 176 -5.59 -4.23 3.35
N ALA A 177 -4.55 -4.68 4.04
CA ALA A 177 -4.52 -6.02 4.57
C ALA A 177 -5.70 -6.21 5.55
N ARG A 178 -6.44 -7.30 5.43
CA ARG A 178 -7.63 -7.56 6.26
C ARG A 178 -7.32 -7.49 7.75
N TRP A 179 -6.15 -7.99 8.16
CA TRP A 179 -5.68 -7.97 9.53
C TRP A 179 -5.55 -6.54 10.11
N ALA A 180 -5.17 -5.56 9.31
CA ALA A 180 -4.97 -4.20 9.80
C ALA A 180 -6.29 -3.55 10.24
N ARG A 181 -7.36 -3.78 9.47
CA ARG A 181 -8.71 -3.33 9.84
C ARG A 181 -9.21 -4.03 11.10
N VAL A 182 -8.92 -5.32 11.24
CA VAL A 182 -9.28 -6.09 12.45
C VAL A 182 -8.61 -5.49 13.68
N VAL A 183 -7.31 -5.18 13.62
CA VAL A 183 -6.58 -4.56 14.74
C VAL A 183 -7.18 -3.20 15.13
N ALA A 184 -7.49 -2.33 14.17
CA ALA A 184 -8.10 -1.04 14.47
C ALA A 184 -9.48 -1.17 15.13
N TRP A 185 -10.30 -2.13 14.66
CA TRP A 185 -11.58 -2.44 15.28
C TRP A 185 -11.44 -3.02 16.69
N VAL A 186 -10.44 -3.86 16.93
CA VAL A 186 -10.16 -4.40 18.27
C VAL A 186 -9.78 -3.28 19.24
N VAL A 187 -8.92 -2.34 18.82
CA VAL A 187 -8.55 -1.16 19.62
C VAL A 187 -9.80 -0.33 19.94
N ALA A 188 -10.61 0.00 18.92
CA ALA A 188 -11.83 0.78 19.11
C ALA A 188 -12.86 0.09 20.02
N LEU A 189 -13.08 -1.21 19.85
CA LEU A 189 -14.04 -1.98 20.65
C LEU A 189 -13.56 -2.16 22.10
N SER A 190 -12.27 -2.44 22.31
CA SER A 190 -11.70 -2.54 23.67
C SER A 190 -11.78 -1.21 24.42
N GLY A 191 -11.55 -0.09 23.71
CA GLY A 191 -11.75 1.24 24.24
C GLY A 191 -13.21 1.53 24.57
N ALA A 192 -14.14 1.22 23.66
CA ALA A 192 -15.57 1.42 23.91
C ALA A 192 -16.03 0.59 25.12
N LEU A 193 -15.57 -0.65 25.26
CA LEU A 193 -15.86 -1.49 26.41
C LEU A 193 -15.30 -0.90 27.71
N SER A 194 -14.11 -0.30 27.68
CA SER A 194 -13.53 0.37 28.86
C SER A 194 -14.33 1.60 29.32
N VAL A 195 -15.02 2.29 28.40
CA VAL A 195 -15.88 3.45 28.72
C VAL A 195 -17.24 3.02 29.29
N VAL A 196 -17.78 1.87 28.85
CA VAL A 196 -19.09 1.35 29.30
C VAL A 196 -18.97 0.48 30.56
N ALA A 197 -17.84 -0.20 30.75
CA ALA A 197 -17.66 -1.08 31.89
C ALA A 197 -17.57 -0.25 33.19
N LEU A 198 -18.50 -0.48 34.11
CA LEU A 198 -18.46 0.09 35.46
C LEU A 198 -17.14 -0.31 36.13
N GLU A 199 -16.41 0.67 36.67
CA GLU A 199 -15.06 0.50 37.26
C GLU A 199 -14.98 -0.53 38.39
N ALA A 200 -16.11 -1.03 38.89
CA ALA A 200 -16.20 -1.94 40.04
C ALA A 200 -15.91 -3.43 39.73
N GLY A 201 -15.72 -3.85 38.46
CA GLY A 201 -15.63 -5.27 38.07
C GLY A 201 -14.28 -5.75 37.52
N LEU A 202 -14.00 -7.06 37.63
CA LEU A 202 -12.87 -7.73 36.94
C LEU A 202 -12.87 -7.42 35.43
N VAL A 203 -14.06 -7.40 34.82
CA VAL A 203 -14.26 -7.11 33.39
C VAL A 203 -13.78 -5.71 33.01
N GLY A 204 -14.06 -4.69 33.83
CA GLY A 204 -13.60 -3.31 33.59
C GLY A 204 -12.09 -3.18 33.66
N ARG A 205 -11.45 -3.80 34.67
CA ARG A 205 -9.97 -3.82 34.78
C ARG A 205 -9.30 -4.52 33.61
N VAL A 206 -9.83 -5.67 33.19
CA VAL A 206 -9.31 -6.39 32.01
C VAL A 206 -9.49 -5.56 30.75
N ALA A 207 -10.67 -4.96 30.52
CA ALA A 207 -10.93 -4.11 29.37
C ALA A 207 -9.99 -2.88 29.33
N GLY A 208 -9.79 -2.20 30.46
CA GLY A 208 -8.87 -1.07 30.58
C GLY A 208 -7.42 -1.45 30.26
N ASN A 209 -6.93 -2.58 30.79
CA ASN A 209 -5.58 -3.07 30.51
C ASN A 209 -5.40 -3.46 29.03
N VAL A 210 -6.39 -4.15 28.45
CA VAL A 210 -6.38 -4.52 27.02
C VAL A 210 -6.38 -3.26 26.14
N TYR A 211 -7.19 -2.26 26.49
CA TYR A 211 -7.21 -0.98 25.79
C TYR A 211 -5.88 -0.23 25.90
N ALA A 212 -5.28 -0.15 27.10
CA ALA A 212 -4.00 0.51 27.31
C ALA A 212 -2.86 -0.17 26.51
N LEU A 213 -2.81 -1.50 26.53
CA LEU A 213 -1.82 -2.29 25.77
C LEU A 213 -2.02 -2.13 24.26
N SER A 214 -3.25 -2.29 23.77
CA SER A 214 -3.56 -2.20 22.34
C SER A 214 -3.41 -0.77 21.80
N GLY A 215 -3.77 0.25 22.58
CA GLY A 215 -3.53 1.66 22.28
C GLY A 215 -2.04 2.00 22.22
N SER A 216 -1.25 1.52 23.18
CA SER A 216 0.21 1.72 23.17
C SER A 216 0.86 1.04 21.95
N ALA A 217 0.42 -0.17 21.61
CA ALA A 217 0.87 -0.86 20.40
C ALA A 217 0.51 -0.09 19.13
N ALA A 218 -0.70 0.46 19.01
CA ALA A 218 -1.10 1.30 17.88
C ALA A 218 -0.24 2.56 17.76
N LEU A 219 0.11 3.20 18.89
CA LEU A 219 1.01 4.35 18.90
C LEU A 219 2.43 3.98 18.44
N LEU A 220 2.95 2.83 18.88
CA LEU A 220 4.27 2.34 18.44
C LEU A 220 4.27 2.01 16.95
N LEU A 221 3.22 1.33 16.46
CA LEU A 221 3.10 1.01 15.04
C LEU A 221 3.02 2.27 14.17
N THR A 222 2.31 3.31 14.64
CA THR A 222 2.27 4.61 13.97
C THR A 222 3.65 5.25 13.82
N PHE A 223 4.53 5.05 14.81
CA PHE A 223 5.92 5.49 14.77
C PHE A 223 6.81 4.67 13.83
N VAL A 224 6.58 3.36 13.73
CA VAL A 224 7.39 2.44 12.91
C VAL A 224 7.04 2.52 11.42
N GLU A 225 5.78 2.84 11.09
CA GLU A 225 5.27 2.85 9.72
C GLU A 225 6.09 3.70 8.72
N PRO A 226 6.55 4.92 9.06
CA PRO A 226 7.41 5.74 8.19
C PRO A 226 8.75 5.06 7.85
N PHE A 227 9.23 4.12 8.66
CA PHE A 227 10.51 3.43 8.49
C PHE A 227 10.41 2.09 7.76
N HIS A 228 9.26 1.41 7.83
CA HIS A 228 9.08 0.04 7.32
C HIS A 228 9.34 -0.10 5.79
N ARG A 229 9.43 1.02 5.06
CA ARG A 229 9.81 1.06 3.63
C ARG A 229 10.73 2.22 3.29
N PHE A 230 11.61 2.59 4.21
CA PHE A 230 12.64 3.58 3.96
C PHE A 230 13.68 3.02 2.98
N ALA A 231 13.82 3.67 1.83
CA ALA A 231 14.80 3.28 0.82
C ALA A 231 15.73 4.48 0.54
N PRO A 232 17.06 4.26 0.35
CA PRO A 232 18.01 5.35 0.18
C PRO A 232 17.75 6.24 -1.05
N ASP A 233 17.06 5.69 -2.06
CA ASP A 233 16.69 6.29 -3.34
C ASP A 233 15.46 7.23 -3.25
N LEU A 234 14.85 7.39 -2.07
CA LEU A 234 13.68 8.25 -1.92
C LEU A 234 14.02 9.74 -2.19
N PRO A 235 13.16 10.48 -2.92
CA PRO A 235 13.30 11.91 -3.14
C PRO A 235 13.47 12.69 -1.83
N ARG A 236 14.27 13.77 -1.85
CA ARG A 236 14.54 14.61 -0.66
C ARG A 236 13.26 15.12 0.02
N ALA A 237 12.21 15.43 -0.76
CA ALA A 237 10.92 15.87 -0.25
C ALA A 237 10.20 14.78 0.58
N GLU A 238 10.20 13.53 0.10
CA GLU A 238 9.57 12.39 0.80
C GLU A 238 10.32 12.06 2.10
N ARG A 239 11.66 12.17 2.07
CA ARG A 239 12.50 11.99 3.26
C ARG A 239 12.19 13.04 4.32
N ARG A 240 12.14 14.31 3.94
CA ARG A 240 11.77 15.42 4.84
C ARG A 240 10.35 15.23 5.40
N PHE A 241 9.39 14.82 4.58
CA PHE A 241 8.04 14.54 5.03
C PHE A 241 7.98 13.44 6.10
N ARG A 242 8.67 12.31 5.89
CA ARG A 242 8.75 11.22 6.88
C ARG A 242 9.36 11.68 8.20
N PHE A 243 10.49 12.39 8.14
CA PHE A 243 11.13 12.92 9.34
C PHE A 243 10.26 13.95 10.06
N ALA A 244 9.62 14.87 9.32
CA ALA A 244 8.71 15.85 9.89
C ALA A 244 7.51 15.18 10.57
N PHE A 245 6.91 14.18 9.92
CA PHE A 245 5.81 13.40 10.48
C PHE A 245 6.21 12.72 11.79
N VAL A 246 7.36 12.02 11.81
CA VAL A 246 7.88 11.34 13.01
C VAL A 246 8.19 12.34 14.11
N ALA A 247 8.83 13.47 13.80
CA ALA A 247 9.18 14.49 14.78
C ALA A 247 7.95 15.12 15.43
N VAL A 248 6.96 15.53 14.63
CA VAL A 248 5.69 16.09 15.14
C VAL A 248 4.94 15.04 15.95
N TYR A 249 4.86 13.81 15.46
CA TYR A 249 4.19 12.72 16.17
C TYR A 249 4.87 12.40 17.51
N ALA A 250 6.19 12.27 17.53
CA ALA A 250 6.97 12.01 18.74
C ALA A 250 6.82 13.14 19.77
N LEU A 251 6.82 14.40 19.32
CA LEU A 251 6.56 15.55 20.19
C LEU A 251 5.15 15.49 20.80
N LEU A 252 4.12 15.21 19.99
CA LEU A 252 2.74 15.11 20.48
C LEU A 252 2.57 13.97 21.50
N VAL A 253 3.16 12.80 21.22
CA VAL A 253 3.14 11.67 22.16
C VAL A 253 3.93 12.00 23.42
N ALA A 254 5.11 12.62 23.30
CA ALA A 254 5.91 13.04 24.44
C ALA A 254 5.12 14.01 25.33
N VAL A 255 4.53 15.07 24.77
CA VAL A 255 3.72 16.03 25.54
C VAL A 255 2.49 15.36 26.17
N SER A 256 1.84 14.46 25.45
CA SER A 256 0.64 13.74 25.94
C SER A 256 0.94 12.74 27.05
N VAL A 257 2.08 12.01 26.97
CA VAL A 257 2.47 10.98 27.95
C VAL A 257 3.22 11.57 29.14
N LEU A 258 4.10 12.55 28.90
CA LEU A 258 4.85 13.27 29.94
C LEU A 258 4.03 14.39 30.58
N GLY A 259 2.76 14.56 30.17
CA GLY A 259 1.83 15.58 30.65
C GLY A 259 1.98 15.86 32.14
N LEU A 260 2.73 16.93 32.44
CA LEU A 260 2.90 17.66 33.70
C LEU A 260 2.91 16.88 35.03
N ARG A 261 3.36 15.62 35.08
CA ARG A 261 3.69 14.92 36.35
C ARG A 261 4.77 15.65 37.21
N ALA A 262 5.28 16.79 36.74
CA ALA A 262 6.30 17.61 37.36
C ALA A 262 5.74 18.81 38.16
N VAL A 263 4.43 19.07 38.20
CA VAL A 263 3.89 20.30 38.83
C VAL A 263 2.73 19.99 39.79
N GLY A 264 3.08 19.44 40.97
CA GLY A 264 2.35 19.57 42.23
C GLY A 264 0.90 19.05 42.31
N GLN A 265 0.65 18.13 43.26
CA GLN A 265 -0.65 17.51 43.53
C GLN A 265 -1.74 18.56 43.87
N GLY A 266 -2.55 18.96 42.90
CA GLY A 266 -3.66 19.90 43.10
C GLY A 266 -4.84 19.66 42.16
N PRO A 267 -6.07 20.05 42.53
CA PRO A 267 -7.27 19.86 41.70
C PRO A 267 -7.20 20.59 40.35
N ASP A 268 -6.39 21.64 40.23
CA ASP A 268 -6.10 22.33 38.97
C ASP A 268 -5.30 21.47 37.97
N GLU A 269 -4.66 20.39 38.42
CA GLU A 269 -3.82 19.52 37.60
C GLU A 269 -4.66 18.65 36.64
N ALA A 270 -5.83 18.18 37.07
CA ALA A 270 -6.74 17.40 36.23
C ALA A 270 -7.31 18.24 35.07
N MET A 271 -7.68 19.50 35.35
CA MET A 271 -8.14 20.42 34.30
C MET A 271 -7.02 20.80 33.33
N ARG A 272 -5.79 20.96 33.83
CA ARG A 272 -4.60 21.21 32.97
C ARG A 272 -4.26 19.99 32.11
N ASP A 273 -4.32 18.78 32.65
CA ASP A 273 -4.08 17.53 31.91
C ASP A 273 -5.12 17.34 30.79
N ASP A 274 -6.40 17.60 31.08
CA ASP A 274 -7.47 17.54 30.09
C ASP A 274 -7.33 18.60 28.98
N LEU A 275 -6.90 19.81 29.35
CA LEU A 275 -6.59 20.88 28.40
C LEU A 275 -5.39 20.52 27.52
N VAL A 276 -4.32 19.96 28.09
CA VAL A 276 -3.13 19.53 27.35
C VAL A 276 -3.49 18.40 26.38
N LYS A 277 -4.25 17.39 26.82
CA LYS A 277 -4.67 16.27 25.97
C LYS A 277 -5.60 16.71 24.84
N SER A 278 -6.52 17.62 25.10
CA SER A 278 -7.40 18.18 24.05
C SER A 278 -6.63 19.06 23.06
N ALA A 279 -5.66 19.87 23.53
CA ALA A 279 -4.76 20.62 22.65
C ALA A 279 -3.89 19.71 21.78
N CYS A 280 -3.32 18.65 22.36
CA CYS A 280 -2.59 17.61 21.61
C CYS A 280 -3.47 16.92 20.57
N ALA A 281 -4.72 16.62 20.90
CA ALA A 281 -5.68 16.06 19.96
C ALA A 281 -5.99 17.02 18.81
N ALA A 282 -6.19 18.31 19.08
CA ALA A 282 -6.41 19.33 18.06
C ALA A 282 -5.21 19.49 17.12
N LEU A 283 -3.99 19.52 17.68
CA LEU A 283 -2.75 19.55 16.90
C LEU A 283 -2.56 18.26 16.08
N GLY A 284 -2.90 17.11 16.64
CA GLY A 284 -2.89 15.82 15.93
C GLY A 284 -3.87 15.80 14.77
N LEU A 285 -5.08 16.33 14.95
CA LEU A 285 -6.07 16.49 13.89
C LEU A 285 -5.55 17.38 12.76
N ALA A 286 -4.97 18.55 13.10
CA ALA A 286 -4.35 19.45 12.13
C ALA A 286 -3.20 18.76 11.37
N ALA A 287 -2.35 18.01 12.08
CA ALA A 287 -1.26 17.25 11.48
C ALA A 287 -1.76 16.18 10.49
N VAL A 288 -2.84 15.46 10.82
CA VAL A 288 -3.48 14.50 9.90
C VAL A 288 -4.01 15.20 8.65
N VAL A 289 -4.69 16.35 8.79
CA VAL A 289 -5.18 17.13 7.66
C VAL A 289 -4.03 17.56 6.75
N VAL A 290 -2.96 18.13 7.31
CA VAL A 290 -1.77 18.55 6.56
C VAL A 290 -1.10 17.36 5.87
N ALA A 291 -0.92 16.23 6.57
CA ALA A 291 -0.31 15.02 6.01
C ALA A 291 -1.12 14.44 4.85
N VAL A 292 -2.45 14.41 4.98
CA VAL A 292 -3.36 13.94 3.91
C VAL A 292 -3.30 14.89 2.71
N ARG A 293 -3.33 16.21 2.92
CA ARG A 293 -3.20 17.18 1.82
C ARG A 293 -1.87 17.05 1.09
N PHE A 294 -0.77 16.92 1.85
CA PHE A 294 0.56 16.69 1.28
C PHE A 294 0.57 15.42 0.42
N ARG A 295 0.01 14.32 0.94
CA ARG A 295 -0.02 13.02 0.24
C ARG A 295 -0.93 13.01 -1.00
N LEU A 296 -2.03 13.78 -0.98
CA LEU A 296 -2.89 13.97 -2.16
C LEU A 296 -2.19 14.78 -3.27
N GLY A 297 -1.28 15.70 -2.91
CA GLY A 297 -0.44 16.43 -3.88
C GLY A 297 0.81 15.67 -4.32
N HIS A 298 1.33 14.78 -3.47
CA HIS A 298 2.55 13.98 -3.70
C HIS A 298 2.25 12.48 -3.51
N PRO A 299 1.53 11.85 -4.45
CA PRO A 299 1.18 10.44 -4.37
C PRO A 299 2.45 9.57 -4.36
N LEU A 300 2.44 8.51 -3.55
CA LEU A 300 3.53 7.54 -3.54
C LEU A 300 3.60 6.83 -4.89
N PRO A 301 4.79 6.63 -5.47
CA PRO A 301 4.93 5.82 -6.66
C PRO A 301 4.49 4.39 -6.33
N THR A 302 3.43 3.93 -6.98
CA THR A 302 2.93 2.57 -6.82
C THR A 302 3.98 1.61 -7.39
N ARG A 303 4.83 1.04 -6.52
CA ARG A 303 5.86 0.04 -6.90
C ARG A 303 5.30 -1.26 -7.50
N ILE A 304 3.98 -1.37 -7.68
CA ILE A 304 3.30 -2.54 -8.26
C ILE A 304 3.33 -2.55 -9.80
N GLY A 305 3.67 -1.44 -10.46
CA GLY A 305 3.85 -1.40 -11.92
C GLY A 305 5.29 -1.16 -12.39
N ALA A 306 6.20 -0.90 -11.46
CA ALA A 306 7.54 -0.37 -11.72
C ALA A 306 8.62 -1.11 -10.92
N ALA A 307 8.63 -2.45 -10.95
CA ALA A 307 9.91 -3.06 -11.28
C ALA A 307 10.27 -2.44 -12.63
N ALA A 308 11.17 -1.46 -12.59
CA ALA A 308 11.51 -0.65 -13.75
C ALA A 308 11.60 -1.56 -14.96
N ARG A 309 10.76 -1.31 -15.98
CA ARG A 309 11.03 -1.80 -17.33
C ARG A 309 12.32 -1.11 -17.75
N ARG A 310 13.45 -1.59 -17.23
CA ARG A 310 14.70 -1.51 -17.95
C ARG A 310 14.34 -2.05 -19.33
N ALA A 311 14.59 -1.26 -20.37
CA ALA A 311 14.37 -1.74 -21.73
C ALA A 311 15.04 -3.12 -21.83
N PRO A 312 14.35 -4.15 -22.36
CA PRO A 312 14.91 -5.48 -22.46
C PRO A 312 16.31 -5.38 -23.06
N THR A 313 17.31 -5.85 -22.32
CA THR A 313 18.66 -5.88 -22.88
C THR A 313 18.71 -6.96 -23.96
N GLU A 314 19.71 -6.91 -24.84
CA GLU A 314 19.90 -7.94 -25.85
C GLU A 314 20.07 -9.33 -25.22
N ASP A 315 20.69 -9.41 -24.04
CA ASP A 315 20.81 -10.63 -23.25
C ASP A 315 19.45 -11.14 -22.73
N ASP A 316 18.57 -10.24 -22.31
CA ASP A 316 17.22 -10.61 -21.87
C ASP A 316 16.38 -11.09 -23.07
N ALA A 317 16.59 -10.53 -24.26
CA ALA A 317 15.95 -11.02 -25.49
C ALA A 317 16.43 -12.44 -25.85
N ARG A 318 17.75 -12.69 -25.79
CA ARG A 318 18.33 -14.04 -25.96
C ARG A 318 17.78 -15.04 -24.94
N LEU A 319 17.67 -14.64 -23.67
CA LEU A 319 17.10 -15.49 -22.62
C LEU A 319 15.60 -15.74 -22.84
N ALA A 320 14.84 -14.74 -23.27
CA ALA A 320 13.43 -14.88 -23.62
C ALA A 320 13.20 -15.88 -24.76
N ASP A 321 14.07 -15.88 -25.77
CA ASP A 321 14.00 -16.85 -26.87
C ASP A 321 14.36 -18.26 -26.41
N ARG A 322 15.37 -18.43 -25.55
CA ARG A 322 15.67 -19.72 -24.90
C ARG A 322 14.48 -20.23 -24.09
N LEU A 323 13.81 -19.36 -23.33
CA LEU A 323 12.60 -19.70 -22.57
C LEU A 323 11.43 -20.12 -23.49
N ARG A 324 11.25 -19.44 -24.63
CA ARG A 324 10.24 -19.82 -25.63
C ARG A 324 10.54 -21.17 -26.27
N ARG A 325 11.80 -21.45 -26.61
CA ARG A 325 12.21 -22.76 -27.15
C ARG A 325 11.92 -23.91 -26.18
N LEU A 326 12.18 -23.73 -24.88
CA LEU A 326 11.79 -24.75 -23.88
C LEU A 326 10.29 -25.06 -23.86
N LEU A 327 9.42 -24.09 -24.18
CA LEU A 327 7.99 -24.33 -24.31
C LEU A 327 7.64 -25.02 -25.62
N THR A 328 8.19 -24.57 -26.74
CA THR A 328 7.82 -25.10 -28.07
C THR A 328 8.46 -26.45 -28.38
N GLU A 329 9.71 -26.64 -28.01
CA GLU A 329 10.51 -27.84 -28.33
C GLU A 329 10.38 -28.92 -27.24
N GLU A 330 10.44 -28.53 -25.96
CA GLU A 330 10.42 -29.50 -24.85
C GLU A 330 9.05 -29.63 -24.16
N ALA A 331 8.06 -28.81 -24.53
CA ALA A 331 6.72 -28.78 -23.92
C ALA A 331 6.76 -28.79 -22.38
N ILE A 332 7.70 -28.03 -21.79
CA ILE A 332 8.03 -28.06 -20.36
C ILE A 332 6.82 -27.71 -19.48
N ASP A 333 5.88 -26.93 -20.02
CA ASP A 333 4.61 -26.57 -19.38
C ASP A 333 3.73 -27.79 -19.08
N SER A 334 3.90 -28.91 -19.79
CA SER A 334 3.16 -30.17 -19.54
C SER A 334 3.53 -30.83 -18.20
N ARG A 335 4.69 -30.50 -17.63
CA ARG A 335 5.18 -31.15 -16.41
C ARG A 335 4.38 -30.68 -15.19
N PRO A 336 3.76 -31.59 -14.42
CA PRO A 336 3.16 -31.21 -13.16
C PRO A 336 4.23 -30.64 -12.21
N GLU A 337 3.82 -29.71 -11.36
CA GLU A 337 4.68 -29.12 -10.32
C GLU A 337 5.94 -28.38 -10.79
N LEU A 338 6.00 -28.00 -12.07
CA LEU A 338 7.10 -27.19 -12.61
C LEU A 338 7.33 -25.90 -11.79
N LYS A 339 8.56 -25.72 -11.31
CA LYS A 339 9.02 -24.53 -10.58
C LYS A 339 9.99 -23.72 -11.41
N ILE A 340 10.19 -22.46 -11.00
CA ILE A 340 11.17 -21.58 -11.63
C ILE A 340 12.60 -22.15 -11.53
N GLY A 341 12.93 -22.82 -10.43
CA GLY A 341 14.23 -23.47 -10.21
C GLY A 341 14.55 -24.56 -11.23
N ASP A 342 13.53 -25.30 -11.70
CA ASP A 342 13.71 -26.34 -12.72
C ASP A 342 14.11 -25.71 -14.06
N VAL A 343 13.47 -24.60 -14.42
CA VAL A 343 13.75 -23.85 -15.65
C VAL A 343 15.10 -23.14 -15.57
N ALA A 344 15.41 -22.56 -14.42
CA ALA A 344 16.69 -21.91 -14.13
C ALA A 344 17.85 -22.89 -14.28
N THR A 345 17.73 -24.07 -13.64
CA THR A 345 18.72 -25.15 -13.74
C THR A 345 18.88 -25.64 -15.17
N ARG A 346 17.77 -25.80 -15.91
CA ARG A 346 17.80 -26.25 -17.30
C ARG A 346 18.49 -25.26 -18.24
N LEU A 347 18.36 -23.97 -17.97
CA LEU A 347 18.98 -22.89 -18.77
C LEU A 347 20.39 -22.53 -18.32
N GLY A 348 20.86 -23.05 -17.17
CA GLY A 348 22.12 -22.66 -16.56
C GLY A 348 22.12 -21.22 -16.03
N GLU A 349 20.95 -20.70 -15.66
CA GLU A 349 20.76 -19.29 -15.26
C GLU A 349 20.28 -19.19 -13.82
N PRO A 350 20.62 -18.12 -13.07
CA PRO A 350 20.06 -17.88 -11.75
C PRO A 350 18.54 -17.64 -11.79
N GLU A 351 17.79 -18.15 -10.80
CA GLU A 351 16.32 -18.00 -10.74
C GLU A 351 15.85 -16.54 -10.83
N HIS A 352 16.59 -15.61 -10.21
CA HIS A 352 16.25 -14.19 -10.24
C HIS A 352 16.38 -13.59 -11.66
N ARG A 353 17.33 -14.06 -12.49
CA ARG A 353 17.49 -13.63 -13.88
C ARG A 353 16.33 -14.13 -14.74
N VAL A 354 15.93 -15.38 -14.56
CA VAL A 354 14.75 -15.96 -15.24
C VAL A 354 13.48 -15.20 -14.86
N SER A 355 13.25 -14.96 -13.56
CA SER A 355 12.09 -14.21 -13.06
C SER A 355 12.05 -12.79 -13.66
N GLN A 356 13.19 -12.11 -13.67
CA GLN A 356 13.33 -10.78 -14.25
C GLN A 356 13.04 -10.78 -15.75
N CYS A 357 13.59 -11.74 -16.51
CA CYS A 357 13.35 -11.89 -17.94
C CYS A 357 11.87 -12.11 -18.25
N ILE A 358 11.17 -12.91 -17.44
CA ILE A 358 9.73 -13.17 -17.59
C ILE A 358 8.91 -11.89 -17.42
N SER A 359 9.26 -11.07 -16.43
CA SER A 359 8.54 -9.81 -16.17
C SER A 359 8.88 -8.69 -17.14
N THR A 360 10.11 -8.63 -17.64
CA THR A 360 10.58 -7.55 -18.51
C THR A 360 10.40 -7.88 -19.99
N ALA A 361 11.06 -8.92 -20.50
CA ALA A 361 11.07 -9.28 -21.91
C ALA A 361 9.81 -10.02 -22.35
N LEU A 362 9.25 -10.89 -21.50
CA LEU A 362 8.04 -11.66 -21.84
C LEU A 362 6.73 -10.98 -21.38
N GLY A 363 6.81 -9.97 -20.50
CA GLY A 363 5.65 -9.18 -20.07
C GLY A 363 4.69 -9.86 -19.10
N PHE A 364 5.11 -10.95 -18.44
CA PHE A 364 4.26 -11.65 -17.46
C PHE A 364 4.60 -11.26 -16.03
N ALA A 365 3.57 -11.02 -15.21
CA ALA A 365 3.74 -10.58 -13.82
C ALA A 365 4.55 -11.55 -12.94
N ASN A 366 4.55 -12.85 -13.26
CA ASN A 366 5.35 -13.87 -12.58
C ASN A 366 5.43 -15.16 -13.42
N PHE A 367 6.32 -16.07 -13.02
CA PHE A 367 6.52 -17.39 -13.64
C PHE A 367 5.23 -18.22 -13.76
N ASN A 368 4.43 -18.29 -12.69
CA ASN A 368 3.19 -19.07 -12.70
C ASN A 368 2.19 -18.55 -13.73
N ARG A 369 2.06 -17.22 -13.86
CA ARG A 369 1.18 -16.62 -14.87
C ARG A 369 1.67 -16.91 -16.28
N TRP A 370 2.99 -16.89 -16.49
CA TRP A 370 3.59 -17.23 -17.77
C TRP A 370 3.32 -18.70 -18.16
N ILE A 371 3.59 -19.66 -17.27
CA ILE A 371 3.34 -21.08 -17.55
C ILE A 371 1.84 -21.36 -17.72
N ASN A 372 0.99 -20.83 -16.82
CA ASN A 372 -0.44 -21.06 -16.90
C ASN A 372 -1.04 -20.53 -18.20
N HIS A 373 -0.56 -19.39 -18.72
CA HIS A 373 -1.00 -18.86 -20.02
C HIS A 373 -0.84 -19.90 -21.14
N HIS A 374 0.32 -20.55 -21.21
CA HIS A 374 0.58 -21.59 -22.23
C HIS A 374 -0.25 -22.85 -21.99
N ARG A 375 -0.38 -23.29 -20.72
CA ARG A 375 -1.22 -24.44 -20.35
C ARG A 375 -2.69 -24.22 -20.70
N ILE A 376 -3.22 -23.03 -20.43
CA ILE A 376 -4.60 -22.67 -20.76
C ILE A 376 -4.78 -22.55 -22.28
N ALA A 377 -3.81 -21.99 -23.00
CA ALA A 377 -3.84 -21.97 -24.46
C ALA A 377 -3.93 -23.39 -25.06
N ARG A 378 -3.19 -24.35 -24.50
CA ARG A 378 -3.29 -25.77 -24.88
C ARG A 378 -4.64 -26.38 -24.50
N ALA A 379 -5.12 -26.13 -23.28
CA ALA A 379 -6.42 -26.62 -22.82
C ALA A 379 -7.57 -26.09 -23.70
N LYS A 380 -7.50 -24.82 -24.15
CA LYS A 380 -8.48 -24.23 -25.06
C LYS A 380 -8.53 -24.98 -26.40
N ARG A 381 -7.38 -25.36 -26.96
CA ARG A 381 -7.31 -26.16 -28.19
C ARG A 381 -7.98 -27.52 -28.01
N MET A 382 -7.65 -28.23 -26.93
CA MET A 382 -8.25 -29.53 -26.60
C MET A 382 -9.76 -29.43 -26.36
N LEU A 383 -10.23 -28.40 -25.64
CA LEU A 383 -11.65 -28.23 -25.34
C LEU A 383 -12.47 -27.81 -26.58
N ALA A 384 -11.85 -27.17 -27.57
CA ALA A 384 -12.50 -26.79 -28.82
C ALA A 384 -12.53 -27.94 -29.84
N ASP A 385 -11.68 -28.95 -29.68
CA ASP A 385 -11.61 -30.11 -30.56
C ASP A 385 -12.90 -30.97 -30.46
N PRO A 386 -13.64 -31.17 -31.56
CA PRO A 386 -14.82 -32.03 -31.61
C PRO A 386 -14.55 -33.49 -31.28
N ASP A 387 -13.33 -33.99 -31.54
CA ASP A 387 -12.96 -35.38 -31.32
C ASP A 387 -12.42 -35.63 -29.91
N GLU A 388 -12.19 -34.57 -29.14
CA GLU A 388 -11.72 -34.69 -27.76
C GLU A 388 -12.82 -35.30 -26.86
N ARG A 389 -12.58 -36.51 -26.34
CA ARG A 389 -13.53 -37.21 -25.46
C ARG A 389 -13.16 -37.11 -23.99
N ARG A 390 -11.94 -36.68 -23.66
CA ARG A 390 -11.47 -36.56 -22.28
C ARG A 390 -12.34 -35.61 -21.46
N SER A 391 -12.50 -35.95 -20.19
CA SER A 391 -13.10 -35.09 -19.19
C SER A 391 -12.24 -33.82 -18.97
N ILE A 392 -12.86 -32.78 -18.43
CA ILE A 392 -12.17 -31.52 -18.09
C ILE A 392 -11.01 -31.79 -17.10
N LEU A 393 -11.20 -32.75 -16.20
CA LEU A 393 -10.18 -33.16 -15.24
C LEU A 393 -8.96 -33.78 -15.93
N GLU A 394 -9.18 -34.72 -16.86
CA GLU A 394 -8.11 -35.35 -17.64
C GLU A 394 -7.38 -34.34 -18.53
N ILE A 395 -8.10 -33.38 -19.13
CA ILE A 395 -7.50 -32.28 -19.90
C ILE A 395 -6.64 -31.40 -19.00
N ALA A 396 -7.12 -31.06 -17.80
CA ALA A 396 -6.35 -30.28 -16.83
C ALA A 396 -5.03 -30.98 -16.45
N PHE A 397 -5.08 -32.29 -16.18
CA PHE A 397 -3.90 -33.09 -15.88
C PHE A 397 -2.96 -33.20 -17.08
N THR A 398 -3.49 -33.40 -18.30
CA THR A 398 -2.71 -33.43 -19.54
C THR A 398 -1.98 -32.11 -19.80
N CYS A 399 -2.57 -30.98 -19.36
CA CYS A 399 -1.96 -29.66 -19.46
C CYS A 399 -1.01 -29.32 -18.28
N GLY A 400 -0.68 -30.29 -17.41
CA GLY A 400 0.32 -30.11 -16.35
C GLY A 400 -0.20 -29.45 -15.07
N PHE A 401 -1.51 -29.34 -14.86
CA PHE A 401 -2.06 -28.92 -13.57
C PHE A 401 -2.06 -30.10 -12.59
N ALA A 402 -1.71 -29.86 -11.32
CA ALA A 402 -1.74 -30.90 -10.29
C ALA A 402 -3.16 -31.18 -9.73
N SER A 403 -4.11 -30.28 -9.94
CA SER A 403 -5.51 -30.45 -9.52
C SER A 403 -6.46 -29.53 -10.29
N LEU A 404 -7.76 -29.83 -10.21
CA LEU A 404 -8.80 -29.10 -10.93
C LEU A 404 -9.03 -27.67 -10.40
N GLY A 405 -8.81 -27.44 -9.10
CA GLY A 405 -9.04 -26.13 -8.47
C GLY A 405 -8.17 -25.01 -9.08
N PRO A 406 -6.84 -25.15 -9.12
CA PRO A 406 -5.92 -24.23 -9.80
C PRO A 406 -6.24 -24.05 -11.29
N PHE A 407 -6.56 -25.15 -12.00
CA PHE A 407 -6.94 -25.09 -13.41
C PHE A 407 -8.18 -24.22 -13.64
N ASN A 408 -9.26 -24.46 -12.90
CA ASN A 408 -10.50 -23.70 -13.05
C ASN A 408 -10.32 -22.21 -12.75
N ARG A 409 -9.46 -21.87 -11.78
CA ARG A 409 -9.12 -20.46 -11.49
C ARG A 409 -8.34 -19.85 -12.66
N ALA A 410 -7.23 -20.46 -13.08
CA ALA A 410 -6.41 -19.97 -14.17
C ALA A 410 -7.22 -19.83 -15.48
N PHE A 411 -8.06 -20.81 -15.80
CA PHE A 411 -8.91 -20.78 -16.99
C PHE A 411 -9.91 -19.61 -16.94
N ARG A 412 -10.60 -19.40 -15.82
CA ARG A 412 -11.53 -18.28 -15.68
C ARG A 412 -10.82 -16.93 -15.68
N ASP A 413 -9.67 -16.84 -15.03
CA ASP A 413 -8.90 -15.60 -14.96
C ASP A 413 -8.41 -15.15 -16.34
N GLU A 414 -8.15 -16.10 -17.25
CA GLU A 414 -7.67 -15.82 -18.61
C GLU A 414 -8.79 -15.75 -19.66
N VAL A 415 -9.79 -16.63 -19.58
CA VAL A 415 -10.84 -16.79 -20.60
C VAL A 415 -12.14 -16.07 -20.20
N GLY A 416 -12.32 -15.75 -18.92
CA GLY A 416 -13.53 -15.10 -18.39
C GLY A 416 -14.69 -16.06 -18.11
N THR A 417 -14.61 -17.32 -18.53
CA THR A 417 -15.68 -18.33 -18.36
C THR A 417 -15.13 -19.64 -17.79
N THR A 418 -16.02 -20.60 -17.51
CA THR A 418 -15.57 -21.94 -17.04
C THR A 418 -15.21 -22.85 -18.23
N PRO A 419 -14.30 -23.81 -18.05
CA PRO A 419 -13.92 -24.77 -19.11
C PRO A 419 -15.12 -25.52 -19.71
N ARG A 420 -16.12 -25.84 -18.88
CA ARG A 420 -17.35 -26.51 -19.31
C ARG A 420 -18.17 -25.64 -20.25
N VAL A 421 -18.38 -24.38 -19.88
CA VAL A 421 -19.09 -23.40 -20.71
C VAL A 421 -18.33 -23.16 -22.01
N TYR A 422 -17.01 -23.02 -21.93
CA TYR A 422 -16.16 -22.84 -23.10
C TYR A 422 -16.27 -24.02 -24.08
N ARG A 423 -16.21 -25.27 -23.59
CA ARG A 423 -16.36 -26.48 -24.42
C ARG A 423 -17.72 -26.52 -25.11
N SER A 424 -18.80 -26.27 -24.39
CA SER A 424 -20.16 -26.26 -24.97
C SER A 424 -20.35 -25.15 -26.00
N ALA A 425 -19.69 -24.00 -25.83
CA ALA A 425 -19.75 -22.92 -26.80
C ALA A 425 -18.96 -23.22 -28.09
N MET A 426 -17.83 -23.94 -27.97
CA MET A 426 -16.97 -24.29 -29.10
C MET A 426 -17.41 -25.55 -29.86
N ARG A 427 -18.20 -26.42 -29.22
CA ARG A 427 -18.76 -27.65 -29.81
C ARG A 427 -20.28 -27.54 -29.81
N PRO A 428 -20.87 -26.93 -30.85
CA PRO A 428 -22.32 -26.95 -31.02
C PRO A 428 -22.77 -28.41 -31.06
N SER A 429 -23.74 -28.75 -30.20
CA SER A 429 -24.36 -30.08 -30.20
C SER A 429 -24.94 -30.38 -31.59
N GLU A 430 -24.61 -31.54 -32.16
CA GLU A 430 -25.25 -32.06 -33.39
C GLU A 430 -26.80 -32.12 -33.28
N ASP A 431 -27.33 -32.11 -32.05
CA ASP A 431 -28.76 -32.11 -31.73
C ASP A 431 -29.57 -30.93 -32.30
N VAL A 432 -28.94 -29.78 -32.61
CA VAL A 432 -29.67 -28.64 -33.18
C VAL A 432 -29.98 -28.86 -34.68
N GLN A 433 -29.14 -29.61 -35.41
CA GLN A 433 -29.37 -29.91 -36.82
C GLN A 433 -30.35 -31.07 -37.04
N ALA A 434 -30.41 -32.04 -36.12
CA ALA A 434 -31.37 -33.14 -36.19
C ALA A 434 -32.82 -32.70 -35.94
N ARG A 435 -33.05 -31.75 -35.01
CA ARG A 435 -34.40 -31.21 -34.74
C ARG A 435 -34.96 -30.30 -35.83
N GLY A 436 -34.09 -29.74 -36.69
CA GLY A 436 -34.51 -28.89 -37.81
C GLY A 436 -34.94 -29.64 -39.07
N ARG A 437 -34.54 -30.91 -39.24
CA ARG A 437 -34.89 -31.73 -40.42
C ARG A 437 -36.14 -32.61 -40.24
N ALA A 438 -36.61 -32.81 -39.01
CA ALA A 438 -37.71 -33.72 -38.70
C ALA A 438 -39.10 -33.04 -38.65
N ARG A 439 -39.39 -32.12 -39.58
CA ARG A 439 -40.77 -31.65 -39.81
C ARG A 439 -41.14 -31.90 -41.27
N PRO A 440 -41.66 -33.08 -41.63
CA PRO A 440 -42.28 -33.25 -42.93
C PRO A 440 -43.48 -32.31 -42.99
N ALA A 441 -43.51 -31.46 -44.02
CA ALA A 441 -44.71 -30.75 -44.41
C ALA A 441 -45.71 -31.80 -44.89
N THR A 442 -46.73 -32.09 -44.09
CA THR A 442 -47.92 -32.77 -44.60
C THR A 442 -48.76 -31.74 -45.37
N PRO A 443 -49.26 -32.11 -46.58
CA PRO A 443 -50.00 -31.22 -47.48
C PRO A 443 -51.37 -30.82 -46.96
#